data_AF-A0ABD6I1Q2-F1
#
_entry.id   AF-A0ABD6I1Q2-F1
#
_cell.length_a   1.000
_cell.length_b   1.000
_cell.length_c   1.000
_cell.angle_alpha   90.00
_cell.angle_beta   90.00
_cell.angle_gamma   90.00
#
_symmetry.space_group_name_H-M   'P 1'
#
loop_
_entity.id
_entity.type
_entity.pdbx_description
1 polymer ?
#
loop_
_entity_poly.entity_id
_entity_poly.type
_entity_poly.pdbx_seq_one_letter_code
_entity_poly.pdbx_strand_id
1 'polypeptide(L)'
;MISNDMALNTSALVMLFFLAAWGACFFIFVYKKLGGPKVGRDALLYFNFMFFKKEMLSNIALIFLVLGYISAAFLEYRREFDDLKLFADLSGGVSFLLFAVYGKYFFHNYTEYEKPFFFVKVFLTRLDLNIGSAFLWLSRILYLTWLVVFIIKS
;
A
#
# COMPACT_ATOMS: atom_id res chain seq x y z
N MET A 1 8.06 35.79 0.60
CA MET A 1 9.01 35.01 1.42
C MET A 1 8.77 33.55 1.12
N ILE A 2 9.70 32.88 0.42
CA ILE A 2 9.73 31.42 0.37
C ILE A 2 10.02 31.02 1.82
N SER A 3 8.99 30.56 2.55
CA SER A 3 9.22 29.84 3.79
C SER A 3 10.08 28.64 3.39
N ASN A 4 11.38 28.73 3.67
CA ASN A 4 12.31 27.64 3.52
C ASN A 4 12.01 26.64 4.64
N ASP A 5 10.83 26.03 4.58
CA ASP A 5 10.40 25.02 5.54
C ASP A 5 11.16 23.75 5.18
N MET A 6 12.42 23.72 5.62
CA MET A 6 13.38 22.65 5.38
C MET A 6 12.74 21.30 5.70
N ALA A 7 11.91 21.23 6.75
CA ALA A 7 11.15 20.05 7.12
C ALA A 7 10.16 19.58 6.03
N LEU A 8 9.48 20.50 5.34
CA LEU A 8 8.54 20.21 4.25
C LEU A 8 9.28 19.68 3.01
N ASN A 9 10.41 20.29 2.68
CA ASN A 9 11.26 19.81 1.58
C ASN A 9 11.87 18.44 1.92
N THR A 10 12.30 18.23 3.17
CA THR A 10 12.82 16.94 3.63
C THR A 10 11.74 15.86 3.60
N SER A 11 10.51 16.13 4.06
CA SER A 11 9.44 15.13 4.03
C SER A 11 9.02 14.76 2.61
N ALA A 12 8.97 15.73 1.70
CA ALA A 12 8.75 15.46 0.27
C ALA A 12 9.86 14.58 -0.33
N LEU A 13 11.13 14.86 -0.03
CA LEU A 13 12.25 14.03 -0.48
C LEU A 13 12.22 12.61 0.10
N VAL A 14 11.86 12.48 1.38
CA VAL A 14 11.72 11.18 2.05
C VAL A 14 10.58 10.37 1.44
N MET A 15 9.43 11.00 1.16
CA MET A 15 8.31 10.38 0.45
C MET A 15 8.75 9.88 -0.93
N LEU A 16 9.41 10.73 -1.72
CA LEU A 16 9.93 10.37 -3.05
C LEU A 16 10.93 9.21 -2.96
N PHE A 17 11.82 9.22 -1.96
CA PHE A 17 12.75 8.13 -1.73
C PHE A 17 12.04 6.80 -1.48
N PHE A 18 11.03 6.77 -0.59
CA PHE A 18 10.29 5.54 -0.32
C PHE A 18 9.49 5.05 -1.52
N LEU A 19 8.86 5.95 -2.28
CA LEU A 19 8.16 5.59 -3.52
C LEU A 19 9.13 5.07 -4.59
N ALA A 20 10.32 5.67 -4.72
CA ALA A 20 11.36 5.19 -5.63
C ALA A 20 11.90 3.82 -5.19
N ALA A 21 12.13 3.61 -3.89
CA ALA A 21 12.56 2.32 -3.34
C ALA A 21 11.49 1.23 -3.51
N TRP A 22 10.21 1.60 -3.37
CA TRP A 22 9.09 0.73 -3.69
C TRP A 22 9.03 0.37 -5.17
N GLY A 23 9.27 1.34 -6.06
CA GLY A 23 9.41 1.13 -7.50
C GLY A 23 10.59 0.23 -7.86
N ALA A 24 11.73 0.38 -7.17
CA ALA A 24 12.88 -0.51 -7.33
C ALA A 24 12.52 -1.96 -6.94
N CYS A 25 11.75 -2.15 -5.85
CA CYS A 25 11.24 -3.46 -5.47
C CYS A 25 10.34 -4.07 -6.57
N PHE A 26 9.52 -3.24 -7.23
CA PHE A 26 8.71 -3.66 -8.37
C PHE A 26 9.58 -4.13 -9.53
N PHE A 27 10.62 -3.38 -9.92
CA PHE A 27 11.52 -3.81 -11.00
C PHE A 27 12.29 -5.09 -10.64
N ILE A 28 12.81 -5.19 -9.42
CA ILE A 28 13.47 -6.41 -8.92
C ILE A 28 12.49 -7.59 -9.01
N PHE A 29 11.24 -7.38 -8.62
CA PHE A 29 10.20 -8.38 -8.72
C PHE A 29 9.95 -8.81 -10.18
N VAL A 30 9.78 -7.88 -11.12
CA VAL A 30 9.56 -8.18 -12.54
C VAL A 30 10.71 -9.02 -13.11
N TYR A 31 11.95 -8.57 -12.94
CA TYR A 31 13.09 -9.24 -13.57
C TYR A 31 13.53 -10.52 -12.85
N LYS A 32 13.50 -10.55 -11.51
CA LYS A 32 14.00 -11.70 -10.74
C LYS A 32 12.93 -12.73 -10.38
N LYS A 33 11.65 -12.36 -10.32
CA LYS A 33 10.57 -13.27 -9.93
C LYS A 33 9.63 -13.62 -11.08
N LEU A 34 9.31 -12.68 -11.97
CA LEU A 34 8.48 -12.97 -13.14
C LEU A 34 9.26 -13.47 -14.36
N GLY A 35 10.59 -13.33 -14.34
CA GLY A 35 11.46 -13.72 -15.46
C GLY A 35 11.44 -12.70 -16.61
N GLY A 36 11.02 -11.46 -16.36
CA GLY A 36 10.88 -10.40 -17.36
C GLY A 36 9.48 -9.77 -17.36
N PRO A 37 9.31 -8.67 -18.10
CA PRO A 37 8.06 -7.92 -18.16
C PRO A 37 6.94 -8.72 -18.85
N LYS A 38 5.75 -8.76 -18.24
CA LYS A 38 4.52 -9.31 -18.80
C LYS A 38 3.50 -8.19 -18.96
N VAL A 39 3.20 -7.89 -20.22
CA VAL A 39 2.35 -6.74 -20.63
C VAL A 39 1.07 -6.66 -19.79
N GLY A 40 0.90 -5.56 -19.06
CA GLY A 40 -0.32 -5.17 -18.36
C GLY A 40 -0.67 -6.00 -17.10
N ARG A 41 0.13 -7.00 -16.71
CA ARG A 41 -0.18 -7.85 -15.55
C ARG A 41 0.82 -7.74 -14.40
N ASP A 42 2.02 -7.25 -14.67
CA ASP A 42 3.12 -7.18 -13.70
C ASP A 42 2.72 -6.46 -12.41
N ALA A 43 2.04 -5.32 -12.51
CA ALA A 43 1.59 -4.56 -11.34
C ALA A 43 0.59 -5.35 -10.48
N LEU A 44 -0.36 -6.04 -11.10
CA LEU A 44 -1.36 -6.86 -10.38
C LEU A 44 -0.70 -8.04 -9.68
N LEU A 45 0.25 -8.70 -10.35
CA LEU A 45 1.03 -9.79 -9.76
C LEU A 45 1.93 -9.29 -8.62
N TYR A 46 2.46 -8.07 -8.74
CA TYR A 46 3.24 -7.43 -7.68
C TYR A 46 2.39 -7.13 -6.44
N PHE A 47 1.13 -6.74 -6.59
CA PHE A 47 0.24 -6.60 -5.43
C PHE A 47 -0.08 -7.95 -4.79
N ASN A 48 -0.32 -9.00 -5.59
CA ASN A 48 -0.42 -10.36 -5.03
C ASN A 48 0.85 -10.73 -4.23
N PHE A 49 2.02 -10.29 -4.70
CA PHE A 49 3.32 -10.61 -4.10
C PHE A 49 3.45 -9.96 -2.75
N MET A 50 3.17 -8.66 -2.74
CA MET A 50 3.28 -7.81 -1.57
C MET A 50 2.31 -8.22 -0.47
N PHE A 51 1.07 -8.59 -0.82
CA PHE A 51 0.03 -8.90 0.16
C PHE A 51 0.02 -10.34 0.67
N PHE A 52 0.45 -11.31 -0.13
CA PHE A 52 0.30 -12.73 0.24
C PHE A 52 1.62 -13.50 0.44
N LYS A 53 2.75 -13.02 -0.10
CA LYS A 53 4.05 -13.68 0.14
C LYS A 53 4.72 -13.17 1.41
N LYS A 54 5.37 -14.08 2.13
CA LYS A 54 6.17 -13.80 3.34
C LYS A 54 7.65 -13.53 3.06
N GLU A 55 8.03 -13.47 1.79
CA GLU A 55 9.42 -13.25 1.38
C GLU A 55 9.93 -11.87 1.78
N MET A 56 11.25 -11.75 2.00
CA MET A 56 11.90 -10.51 2.43
C MET A 56 11.60 -9.34 1.48
N LEU A 57 11.71 -9.54 0.16
CA LEU A 57 11.41 -8.49 -0.83
C LEU A 57 9.95 -8.01 -0.76
N SER A 58 9.01 -8.92 -0.51
CA SER A 58 7.58 -8.59 -0.35
C SER A 58 7.34 -7.75 0.91
N ASN A 59 8.01 -8.08 2.02
CA ASN A 59 7.94 -7.30 3.25
C ASN A 59 8.59 -5.92 3.09
N ILE A 60 9.76 -5.86 2.45
CA ILE A 60 10.47 -4.59 2.17
C ILE A 60 9.60 -3.68 1.30
N ALA A 61 9.01 -4.22 0.23
CA ALA A 61 8.08 -3.49 -0.63
C ALA A 61 6.92 -2.91 0.19
N LEU A 62 6.26 -3.74 1.01
CA LEU A 62 5.17 -3.26 1.86
C LEU A 62 5.61 -2.13 2.80
N ILE A 63 6.76 -2.28 3.45
CA ILE A 63 7.31 -1.27 4.37
C ILE A 63 7.56 0.04 3.64
N PHE A 64 8.19 0.02 2.46
CA PHE A 64 8.40 1.23 1.67
C PHE A 64 7.09 1.90 1.24
N LEU A 65 6.08 1.12 0.86
CA LEU A 65 4.76 1.68 0.53
C LEU A 65 4.15 2.40 1.73
N VAL A 66 4.13 1.74 2.89
CA VAL A 66 3.55 2.30 4.13
C VAL A 66 4.34 3.54 4.59
N LEU A 67 5.67 3.51 4.53
CA LEU A 67 6.50 4.67 4.86
C LEU A 67 6.30 5.83 3.88
N GLY A 68 6.01 5.54 2.60
CA GLY A 68 5.59 6.54 1.63
C GLY A 68 4.32 7.27 2.07
N TYR A 69 3.28 6.52 2.46
CA TYR A 69 2.04 7.08 2.99
C TYR A 69 2.24 7.89 4.29
N ILE A 70 3.06 7.40 5.22
CA ILE A 70 3.38 8.14 6.47
C ILE A 70 4.11 9.45 6.16
N SER A 71 5.02 9.44 5.19
CA SER A 71 5.77 10.63 4.78
C SER A 71 4.87 11.65 4.07
N ALA A 72 3.90 11.18 3.27
CA ALA A 72 2.87 12.02 2.66
C ALA A 72 1.98 12.67 3.72
N ALA A 73 1.52 11.90 4.72
CA ALA A 73 0.74 12.45 5.84
C ALA A 73 1.51 13.54 6.61
N PHE A 74 2.82 13.34 6.82
CA PHE A 74 3.67 14.35 7.46
C PHE A 74 3.86 15.60 6.59
N LEU A 75 3.89 15.45 5.26
CA LEU A 75 3.92 16.58 4.33
C LEU A 75 2.63 17.40 4.42
N GLU A 76 1.46 16.75 4.40
CA GLU A 76 0.16 17.41 4.52
C GLU A 76 -0.03 18.11 5.88
N TYR A 77 0.44 17.48 6.96
CA TYR A 77 0.49 18.09 8.30
C TYR A 77 1.23 19.44 8.30
N ARG A 78 2.30 19.58 7.50
CA ARG A 78 3.15 20.79 7.49
C ARG A 78 2.70 21.84 6.48
N ARG A 79 2.04 21.44 5.39
CA ARG A 79 1.73 22.34 4.27
C ARG A 79 0.61 23.32 4.58
N GLU A 80 -0.46 22.84 5.22
CA GLU A 80 -1.65 23.66 5.56
C GLU A 80 -2.55 23.01 6.62
N PHE A 81 -2.18 21.83 7.16
CA PHE A 81 -2.96 21.12 8.17
C PHE A 81 -4.39 20.76 7.69
N ASP A 82 -4.51 20.28 6.44
CA ASP A 82 -5.77 19.69 5.97
C ASP A 82 -5.94 18.31 6.63
N ASP A 83 -6.55 18.32 7.83
CA ASP A 83 -6.81 17.13 8.66
C ASP A 83 -7.45 15.98 7.86
N LEU A 84 -8.24 16.34 6.85
CA LEU A 84 -8.97 15.39 6.02
C LEU A 84 -8.02 14.65 5.06
N LYS A 85 -7.05 15.35 4.45
CA LYS A 85 -6.01 14.73 3.60
C LYS A 85 -5.01 13.93 4.43
N LEU A 86 -4.60 14.46 5.58
CA LEU A 86 -3.74 13.73 6.51
C LEU A 86 -4.38 12.40 6.93
N PHE A 87 -5.65 12.44 7.32
CA PHE A 87 -6.40 11.25 7.69
C PHE A 87 -6.53 10.28 6.52
N ALA A 88 -6.71 10.80 5.29
CA ALA A 88 -6.72 9.99 4.08
C ALA A 88 -5.40 9.22 3.93
N ASP A 89 -4.26 9.89 3.91
CA ASP A 89 -2.95 9.24 3.70
C ASP A 89 -2.65 8.18 4.76
N LEU A 90 -2.96 8.46 6.02
CA LEU A 90 -2.84 7.47 7.09
C LEU A 90 -3.80 6.29 6.88
N SER A 91 -5.06 6.55 6.53
CA SER A 91 -6.04 5.49 6.29
C SER A 91 -5.66 4.59 5.10
N GLY A 92 -5.11 5.16 4.03
CA GLY A 92 -4.61 4.40 2.88
C GLY A 92 -3.43 3.50 3.26
N GLY A 93 -2.41 4.05 3.92
CA GLY A 93 -1.24 3.30 4.39
C GLY A 93 -1.60 2.17 5.36
N VAL A 94 -2.43 2.48 6.36
CA VAL A 94 -2.90 1.48 7.34
C VAL A 94 -3.78 0.43 6.68
N SER A 95 -4.64 0.80 5.72
CA SER A 95 -5.44 -0.15 4.97
C SER A 95 -4.57 -1.21 4.28
N PHE A 96 -3.54 -0.79 3.56
CA PHE A 96 -2.63 -1.73 2.89
C PHE A 96 -1.86 -2.61 3.87
N LEU A 97 -1.40 -2.05 4.99
CA LEU A 97 -0.72 -2.80 6.03
C LEU A 97 -1.63 -3.88 6.63
N LEU A 98 -2.87 -3.53 6.98
CA LEU A 98 -3.84 -4.47 7.53
C LEU A 98 -4.20 -5.57 6.51
N PHE A 99 -4.36 -5.21 5.24
CA PHE A 99 -4.63 -6.19 4.19
C PHE A 99 -3.46 -7.15 4.02
N ALA A 100 -2.22 -6.66 4.08
CA ALA A 100 -1.04 -7.50 4.02
C ALA A 100 -0.92 -8.42 5.24
N VAL A 101 -1.22 -7.91 6.45
CA VAL A 101 -1.24 -8.73 7.67
C VAL A 101 -2.26 -9.85 7.52
N TYR A 102 -3.47 -9.54 7.02
CA TYR A 102 -4.47 -10.55 6.69
C TYR A 102 -3.94 -11.56 5.67
N GLY A 103 -3.46 -11.09 4.51
CA GLY A 103 -3.00 -11.93 3.41
C GLY A 103 -1.82 -12.84 3.76
N LYS A 104 -0.89 -12.37 4.60
CA LYS A 104 0.29 -13.16 5.00
C LYS A 104 -0.02 -14.13 6.13
N TYR A 105 -0.74 -13.69 7.17
CA TYR A 105 -0.83 -14.47 8.41
C TYR A 105 -2.17 -15.18 8.61
N PHE A 106 -3.25 -14.66 8.03
CA PHE A 106 -4.60 -15.13 8.31
C PHE A 106 -5.33 -15.71 7.08
N PHE A 107 -4.80 -15.49 5.88
CA PHE A 107 -5.32 -16.11 4.67
C PHE A 107 -4.81 -17.55 4.55
N HIS A 108 -5.71 -18.52 4.73
CA HIS A 108 -5.37 -19.95 4.76
C HIS A 108 -5.65 -20.68 3.44
N ASN A 109 -6.28 -20.02 2.46
CA ASN A 109 -6.58 -20.65 1.18
C ASN A 109 -5.36 -20.68 0.25
N TYR A 110 -5.44 -21.53 -0.77
CA TYR A 110 -4.43 -21.58 -1.82
C TYR A 110 -4.29 -20.19 -2.48
N THR A 111 -3.09 -19.63 -2.38
CA THR A 111 -2.79 -18.32 -2.97
C THR A 111 -2.52 -18.50 -4.46
N GLU A 112 -3.47 -18.11 -5.30
CA GLU A 112 -3.33 -18.13 -6.75
C GLU A 112 -2.53 -16.92 -7.22
N TYR A 113 -1.26 -16.93 -6.84
CA TYR A 113 -0.32 -15.84 -7.01
C TYR A 113 -0.19 -15.38 -8.47
N GLU A 114 -0.26 -16.32 -9.41
CA GLU A 114 -0.12 -16.09 -10.85
C GLU A 114 -1.38 -15.54 -11.52
N LYS A 115 -2.53 -15.56 -10.83
CA LYS A 115 -3.76 -15.00 -11.38
C LYS A 115 -3.81 -13.49 -11.16
N PRO A 116 -3.90 -12.69 -12.25
CA PRO A 116 -4.12 -11.25 -12.11
C PRO A 116 -5.43 -11.02 -11.35
N PHE A 117 -5.50 -9.95 -10.55
CA PHE A 117 -6.64 -9.57 -9.71
C PHE A 117 -6.96 -10.49 -8.53
N PHE A 118 -6.12 -11.50 -8.22
CA PHE A 118 -6.37 -12.35 -7.05
C PHE A 118 -6.54 -11.53 -5.75
N PHE A 119 -5.66 -10.55 -5.52
CA PHE A 119 -5.77 -9.67 -4.36
C PHE A 119 -7.09 -8.89 -4.34
N VAL A 120 -7.56 -8.36 -5.48
CA VAL A 120 -8.84 -7.65 -5.59
C VAL A 120 -10.00 -8.58 -5.28
N LYS A 121 -9.97 -9.80 -5.82
CA LYS A 121 -11.00 -10.81 -5.55
C LYS A 121 -11.08 -11.10 -4.05
N VAL A 122 -9.95 -11.39 -3.40
CA VAL A 122 -9.91 -11.62 -1.95
C VAL A 122 -10.40 -10.38 -1.20
N PHE A 123 -9.93 -9.20 -1.59
CA PHE A 123 -10.30 -7.94 -0.97
C PHE A 123 -11.80 -7.64 -1.10
N LEU A 124 -12.49 -8.02 -2.18
CA LEU A 124 -13.91 -7.70 -2.34
C LEU A 124 -14.86 -8.80 -1.88
N THR A 125 -14.52 -10.08 -2.13
CA THR A 125 -15.50 -11.17 -2.01
C THR A 125 -15.35 -12.01 -0.75
N ARG A 126 -14.23 -11.91 -0.04
CA ARG A 126 -13.98 -12.76 1.12
C ARG A 126 -14.75 -12.28 2.34
N LEU A 127 -15.64 -13.10 2.88
CA LEU A 127 -16.51 -12.78 4.02
C LEU A 127 -16.25 -13.72 5.21
N ASP A 128 -14.98 -14.00 5.51
CA ASP A 128 -14.66 -14.81 6.70
C ASP A 128 -15.10 -14.05 7.97
N LEU A 129 -15.57 -14.78 9.00
CA LEU A 129 -15.94 -14.24 10.33
C LEU A 129 -14.90 -14.60 11.41
N ASN A 130 -13.72 -15.08 11.00
CA ASN A 130 -12.66 -15.50 11.91
C ASN A 130 -11.91 -14.27 12.47
N ILE A 131 -11.15 -14.39 13.57
CA ILE A 131 -10.41 -13.24 14.17
C ILE A 131 -9.52 -12.53 13.14
N GLY A 132 -8.89 -13.28 12.24
CA GLY A 132 -8.09 -12.73 11.15
C GLY A 132 -8.90 -11.84 10.19
N SER A 133 -10.20 -12.07 10.02
CA SER A 133 -11.04 -11.27 9.14
C SER A 133 -11.30 -9.87 9.67
N ALA A 134 -11.11 -9.61 10.98
CA ALA A 134 -11.16 -8.25 11.52
C ALA A 134 -10.14 -7.34 10.80
N PHE A 135 -8.92 -7.84 10.52
CA PHE A 135 -7.91 -7.10 9.77
C PHE A 135 -8.36 -6.79 8.34
N LEU A 136 -9.01 -7.75 7.67
CA LEU A 136 -9.55 -7.56 6.32
C LEU A 136 -10.69 -6.53 6.32
N TRP A 137 -11.63 -6.64 7.26
CA TRP A 137 -12.75 -5.71 7.39
C TRP A 137 -12.29 -4.29 7.71
N LEU A 138 -11.37 -4.14 8.67
CA LEU A 138 -10.81 -2.85 9.03
C LEU A 138 -10.04 -2.24 7.85
N SER A 139 -9.27 -3.06 7.13
CA SER A 139 -8.59 -2.64 5.90
C SER A 139 -9.57 -2.09 4.86
N ARG A 140 -10.71 -2.77 4.63
CA ARG A 140 -11.76 -2.31 3.70
C ARG A 140 -12.37 -0.98 4.10
N ILE A 141 -12.73 -0.83 5.38
CA ILE A 141 -13.32 0.41 5.88
C ILE A 141 -12.35 1.57 5.68
N LEU A 142 -11.07 1.39 6.06
CA LEU A 142 -10.05 2.42 5.87
C LEU A 142 -9.79 2.73 4.39
N TYR A 143 -9.80 1.72 3.53
CA TYR A 143 -9.66 1.92 2.08
C TYR A 143 -10.82 2.75 1.51
N LEU A 144 -12.06 2.42 1.90
CA LEU A 144 -13.24 3.16 1.48
C LEU A 144 -13.17 4.61 1.98
N THR A 145 -12.74 4.83 3.21
CA THR A 145 -12.56 6.19 3.73
C THR A 145 -11.50 6.95 2.94
N TRP A 146 -10.34 6.35 2.69
CA TRP A 146 -9.30 6.94 1.84
C TRP A 146 -9.84 7.31 0.46
N LEU A 147 -10.57 6.40 -0.18
CA LEU A 147 -11.12 6.58 -1.53
C LEU A 147 -12.17 7.70 -1.57
N VAL A 148 -13.09 7.73 -0.60
CA VAL A 148 -14.11 8.78 -0.48
C VAL A 148 -13.45 10.15 -0.30
N VAL A 149 -12.47 10.26 0.60
CA VAL A 149 -11.74 11.52 0.77
C VAL A 149 -11.01 11.92 -0.51
N PHE A 150 -10.32 10.97 -1.13
CA PHE A 150 -9.59 11.21 -2.37
C PHE A 150 -10.52 11.76 -3.46
N ILE A 151 -11.71 11.20 -3.65
CA ILE A 151 -12.69 11.70 -4.63
C ILE A 151 -13.18 13.11 -4.29
N ILE A 152 -13.43 13.40 -3.00
CA ILE A 152 -13.98 14.69 -2.57
C ILE A 152 -12.94 15.82 -2.64
N LYS A 153 -11.66 15.50 -2.43
CA LYS A 153 -10.55 16.47 -2.28
C LYS A 153 -9.56 16.48 -3.47
N SER A 154 -9.77 15.66 -4.49
CA SER A 154 -9.03 15.68 -5.76
C SER A 154 -9.49 16.82 -6.66
#